data_AF-A0A8E2DED3-F1
#
_entry.id   AF-A0A8E2DED3-F1
#
_cell.length_a   1.000
_cell.length_b   1.000
_cell.length_c   1.000
_cell.angle_alpha   90.00
_cell.angle_beta   90.00
_cell.angle_gamma   90.00
#
_symmetry.space_group_name_H-M   'P 1'
#
loop_
_entity.id
_entity.type
_entity.pdbx_description
1 polymer ?
#
loop_
_entity_poly.entity_id
_entity_poly.type
_entity_poly.pdbx_seq_one_letter_code
_entity_poly.pdbx_strand_id
1 'polypeptide(L)' 'FDTLSLWFEAGVPNCYDLNSSGYPMAALGVFDDRVTFKSSAPDLPLPDPELLELHATCCKVAHLSGATGMYGEL' A
#
# COMPACT_ATOMS: atom_id res chain seq x y z
N PHE A 1 0.77 -3.61 7.00
CA PHE A 1 -0.59 -3.43 6.48
C PHE A 1 -1.55 -3.08 7.59
N ASP A 2 -1.42 -3.74 8.74
CA ASP A 2 -2.29 -3.60 9.93
C ASP A 2 -2.39 -2.17 10.47
N THR A 3 -1.34 -1.37 10.36
CA THR A 3 -1.31 0.04 10.78
C THR A 3 -1.95 1.01 9.79
N LEU A 4 -2.45 0.51 8.65
CA LEU A 4 -3.01 1.30 7.56
C LEU A 4 -2.10 2.44 7.08
N SER A 5 -0.78 2.29 7.23
CA SER A 5 0.20 3.35 6.96
C SER A 5 0.99 3.19 5.66
N LEU A 6 0.68 2.16 4.87
CA LEU A 6 1.32 1.86 3.59
C LEU A 6 0.24 1.48 2.59
N TRP A 7 0.25 2.07 1.40
CA TRP A 7 -0.69 1.74 0.32
C TRP A 7 -0.07 1.90 -1.06
N PHE A 8 -0.73 1.29 -2.04
CA PHE A 8 -0.37 1.35 -3.45
C PHE A 8 -1.38 2.21 -4.19
N GLU A 9 -0.92 3.20 -4.94
CA GLU A 9 -1.78 4.00 -5.81
C GLU A 9 -1.70 3.53 -7.26
N ALA A 10 -2.86 3.55 -7.92
CA ALA A 10 -3.02 3.05 -9.27
C ALA A 10 -2.12 3.83 -10.25
N GLY A 11 -1.20 3.11 -10.89
CA GLY A 11 -0.42 3.59 -12.02
C GLY A 11 -0.92 2.96 -13.32
N VAL A 12 -0.17 1.98 -13.82
CA VAL A 12 -0.55 1.12 -14.97
C VAL A 12 -0.76 -0.31 -14.46
N PRO A 13 -1.34 -1.24 -15.25
CA PRO A 13 -1.61 -2.60 -14.75
C PRO A 13 -0.38 -3.24 -14.09
N ASN A 14 -0.55 -3.70 -12.85
CA ASN A 14 0.48 -4.31 -12.00
C ASN A 14 1.65 -3.39 -11.61
N CYS A 15 1.55 -2.08 -11.83
CA CYS A 15 2.59 -1.12 -11.52
C CYS A 15 1.99 0.07 -10.76
N TYR A 16 2.51 0.31 -9.56
CA TYR A 16 1.88 1.19 -8.58
C TYR A 16 2.89 2.12 -7.94
N ASP A 17 2.43 3.30 -7.57
CA ASP A 17 3.21 4.22 -6.76
C ASP A 17 2.99 3.88 -5.27
N LEU A 18 4.08 3.60 -4.57
CA LEU A 18 4.12 3.17 -3.19
C LEU A 18 4.11 4.39 -2.28
N ASN A 19 3.10 4.46 -1.44
CA ASN A 19 2.87 5.57 -0.53
C ASN A 19 2.90 5.09 0.91
N SER A 20 3.44 5.92 1.80
CA SER A 20 3.55 5.66 3.22
C SER A 20 3.24 6.93 4.00
N SER A 21 2.64 6.76 5.17
CA SER A 21 2.48 7.80 6.18
C SER A 21 3.24 7.37 7.45
N GLY A 22 3.78 8.35 8.17
CA GLY A 22 4.51 8.09 9.42
C GLY A 22 5.97 7.63 9.24
N TYR A 23 6.37 7.16 8.06
CA TYR A 23 7.78 6.84 7.75
C TYR A 23 8.18 7.32 6.35
N PRO A 24 9.37 7.94 6.19
CA PRO A 24 9.91 8.22 4.86
C PRO A 24 10.21 6.90 4.12
N MET A 25 9.90 6.83 2.82
CA MET A 25 10.10 5.61 2.01
C MET A 25 11.53 5.05 2.08
N ALA A 26 12.52 5.94 2.18
CA ALA A 26 13.92 5.56 2.34
C ALA A 26 14.19 4.74 3.61
N ALA A 27 13.45 4.98 4.70
CA ALA A 27 13.57 4.18 5.93
C ALA A 27 13.04 2.75 5.76
N LEU A 28 12.19 2.52 4.75
CA LEU A 28 11.71 1.19 4.36
C LEU A 28 12.61 0.53 3.30
N GLY A 29 13.77 1.14 2.98
CA GLY A 29 14.66 0.65 1.93
C GLY A 29 14.13 0.86 0.51
N VAL A 30 13.10 1.69 0.35
CA VAL A 30 12.48 1.99 -0.94
C VAL A 30 13.03 3.32 -1.45
N PHE A 31 13.78 3.24 -2.55
CA PHE A 31 14.41 4.39 -3.22
C PHE A 31 13.74 4.75 -4.54
N ASP A 32 12.98 3.82 -5.10
CA ASP A 32 12.07 4.03 -6.23
C ASP A 32 10.66 3.96 -5.66
N ASP A 33 9.90 5.03 -5.79
CA ASP A 33 8.51 5.08 -5.33
C ASP A 33 7.59 4.23 -6.20
N ARG A 34 8.07 3.67 -7.31
CA ARG A 34 7.29 2.78 -8.16
C ARG A 34 7.65 1.31 -7.96
N VAL A 35 6.62 0.48 -7.84
CA VAL A 35 6.75 -0.98 -7.73
C VAL A 35 5.97 -1.69 -8.82
N THR A 36 6.57 -2.75 -9.39
CA THR A 36 5.89 -3.64 -10.35
C THR A 36 5.74 -5.02 -9.77
N PHE A 37 4.50 -5.50 -9.68
CA PHE A 37 4.22 -6.86 -9.24
C PHE A 37 4.55 -7.85 -10.34
N LYS A 38 5.32 -8.87 -9.96
CA LYS A 38 5.74 -9.98 -10.81
C LYS A 38 5.48 -11.27 -10.07
N SER A 39 5.01 -12.28 -10.78
CA SER A 39 4.83 -13.60 -10.18
C SER A 39 6.09 -14.44 -10.39
N SER A 40 6.59 -15.04 -9.31
CA SER A 40 7.57 -16.12 -9.37
C SER A 40 6.92 -17.48 -9.64
N ALA A 41 5.59 -17.57 -9.53
CA ALA A 41 4.78 -18.76 -9.76
C ALA A 41 3.67 -18.42 -10.78
N PRO A 42 3.85 -18.73 -12.07
CA PRO A 42 2.97 -18.25 -13.15
C PRO A 42 1.50 -18.68 -13.01
N ASP A 43 1.21 -19.70 -12.19
CA ASP A 43 -0.14 -20.20 -11.93
C ASP A 43 -0.90 -19.38 -10.86
N LEU A 44 -0.22 -18.49 -10.14
CA LEU A 44 -0.84 -17.62 -9.14
C LEU A 44 -1.15 -16.25 -9.75
N PRO A 45 -2.37 -15.73 -9.55
CA PRO A 45 -2.71 -14.39 -9.97
C PRO A 45 -1.89 -13.36 -9.20
N LEU A 46 -1.61 -12.23 -9.84
CA LEU A 46 -1.10 -11.06 -9.15
C LEU A 46 -2.20 -10.48 -8.23
N PRO A 47 -1.82 -9.67 -7.23
CA PRO A 47 -2.79 -8.97 -6.38
C PRO A 47 -3.84 -8.22 -7.22
N ASP A 48 -5.10 -8.36 -6.81
CA ASP A 48 -6.24 -7.73 -7.47
C ASP A 48 -6.18 -6.20 -7.32
N PRO A 49 -6.20 -5.42 -8.43
CA PRO A 49 -6.13 -3.97 -8.37
C PRO A 49 -7.27 -3.32 -7.57
N GLU A 50 -8.49 -3.87 -7.61
CA GLU A 50 -9.64 -3.30 -6.91
C GLU A 50 -9.48 -3.43 -5.39
N LEU A 51 -8.91 -4.55 -4.92
CA LEU A 51 -8.61 -4.74 -3.50
C LEU A 51 -7.48 -3.83 -3.02
N LEU A 52 -6.50 -3.53 -3.87
CA LEU A 52 -5.44 -2.57 -3.56
C LEU A 52 -5.99 -1.14 -3.45
N GLU A 53 -6.91 -0.77 -4.34
CA GLU A 53 -7.58 0.54 -4.29
C GLU A 53 -8.46 0.68 -3.04
N LEU A 54 -9.19 -0.38 -2.67
CA LEU A 54 -9.97 -0.42 -1.44
C LEU A 54 -9.06 -0.21 -0.21
N HIS A 55 -7.95 -0.92 -0.14
CA HIS A 55 -6.96 -0.75 0.94
C HIS A 55 -6.41 0.67 0.98
N ALA A 56 -6.03 1.24 -0.17
CA ALA A 56 -5.55 2.62 -0.25
C ALA A 56 -6.58 3.62 0.26
N THR A 57 -7.85 3.41 -0.07
CA THR A 57 -8.96 4.22 0.43
C THR A 57 -9.06 4.13 1.95
N CYS A 58 -8.99 2.93 2.53
CA CYS A 58 -8.99 2.74 3.99
C CYS A 58 -7.81 3.47 4.66
N CYS A 59 -6.59 3.36 4.12
CA CYS A 59 -5.43 4.07 4.64
C CYS A 59 -5.65 5.59 4.64
N LYS A 60 -6.09 6.15 3.50
CA LYS A 60 -6.36 7.59 3.37
C LYS A 60 -7.39 8.06 4.38
N VAL A 61 -8.51 7.35 4.51
CA VAL A 61 -9.56 7.69 5.47
C VAL A 61 -9.02 7.66 6.90
N ALA A 62 -8.32 6.59 7.28
CA ALA A 62 -7.79 6.45 8.63
C ALA A 62 -6.79 7.56 8.99
N HIS A 63 -5.96 8.02 8.04
CA HIS A 63 -5.04 9.15 8.25
C HIS A 63 -5.76 10.49 8.34
N LEU A 64 -6.68 10.75 7.42
CA LEU A 64 -7.43 12.01 7.38
C LEU A 64 -8.33 12.16 8.61
N SER A 65 -8.79 11.06 9.20
CA SER A 65 -9.58 11.07 10.43
C SER A 65 -8.76 11.02 11.73
N GLY A 66 -7.43 10.90 11.65
CA GLY A 66 -6.55 10.72 12.81
C GLY A 66 -6.70 9.36 13.52
N ALA A 67 -7.32 8.37 12.88
CA ALA A 67 -7.65 7.07 13.48
C ALA A 67 -6.51 6.04 13.39
N THR A 68 -5.36 6.39 12.81
CA THR A 68 -4.30 5.39 12.54
C THR A 68 -3.59 4.86 13.76
N GLY A 69 -3.71 5.54 14.90
CA GLY A 69 -3.25 5.02 16.19
C GLY A 69 -4.18 3.99 16.83
N MET A 70 -5.42 3.83 16.36
CA MET A 70 -6.43 2.96 17.00
C MET A 70 -6.37 1.49 16.54
N TYR A 71 -5.73 1.20 15.41
CA TYR A 71 -5.69 -0.16 14.83
C TYR A 71 -4.56 -1.04 15.38
N GLY A 72 -3.62 -0.48 16.17
CA GLY A 72 -2.52 -1.24 16.78
C GLY A 72 -2.85 -1.85 18.15
N GLU A 73 -4.05 -1.62 18.68
CA GLU A 73 -4.46 -1.99 20.05
C GLU A 73 -5.64 -2.97 20.11
N LEU A 74 -6.04 -3.55 18.96
CA LEU A 74 -7.08 -4.59 18.85
C LEU A 74 -6.46 -5.94 18.50
#